data_AF-A0A916DKL3-F1
#
_entry.id   AF-A0A916DKL3-F1
#
_cell.length_a   1.000
_cell.length_b   1.000
_cell.length_c   1.000
_cell.angle_alpha   90.00
_cell.angle_beta   90.00
_cell.angle_gamma   90.00
#
_symmetry.space_group_name_H-M   'P 1'
#
loop_
_entity.id
_entity.type
_entity.pdbx_description
1 polymer ?
#
loop_
_entity_poly.entity_id
_entity_poly.type
_entity_poly.pdbx_seq_one_letter_code
_entity_poly.pdbx_strand_id
1 'polypeptide(L)'
;DGRCRELNPGSMPSGAPFTVRFRVPEKDVRIEDGVHGLLAFDTRSIGDFVIVGSDGVASYNFAAVVDDSLMGVTHVIRGDDHLSNTPRQLLLFEALGLVPPEFTHIPLVVGADKAPLSKRHGSFSISEIREAGFLPEAVVNAIARLGWNPGDNLMEHGELASLFSIKKLSASPSEFAPERLKFYNKAAIQKSKVERLIELSTLSTAGKPDEAERVVEAVKGNASDLKELKELSIPFLGEPEPGPDELGELSEDYAKAVVRAFREALEGVETIDQGSYKEIVEAVKIKTGEKGKRLLMPLRLALTGTHSGIELASVLSLLGRSRAVERLKKHE
;
A
#
# COMPACT_ATOMS: atom_id res chain seq x y z
N ASP A 1 -4.38 6.34 46.20
CA ASP A 1 -4.80 6.35 47.62
C ASP A 1 -5.75 7.51 47.94
N GLY A 2 -5.88 8.54 47.08
CA GLY A 2 -6.85 9.62 47.30
C GLY A 2 -6.49 10.52 48.49
N ARG A 3 -5.22 10.55 48.89
CA ARG A 3 -4.72 11.27 50.08
C ARG A 3 -5.18 12.73 50.18
N CYS A 4 -5.36 13.37 49.03
CA CYS A 4 -5.73 14.79 48.96
C CYS A 4 -7.24 15.05 48.89
N ARG A 5 -8.11 14.02 48.91
CA ARG A 5 -9.58 14.18 48.73
C ARG A 5 -10.23 15.04 49.82
N GLU A 6 -9.74 14.92 51.05
CA GLU A 6 -10.31 15.54 52.25
C GLU A 6 -9.34 16.59 52.86
N LEU A 7 -8.35 17.05 52.08
CA LEU A 7 -7.46 18.12 52.53
C LEU A 7 -8.22 19.44 52.59
N ASN A 8 -8.08 20.15 53.71
CA ASN A 8 -8.58 21.52 53.82
C ASN A 8 -7.74 22.44 52.91
N PRO A 9 -8.36 23.23 52.02
CA PRO A 9 -7.62 24.13 51.12
C PRO A 9 -6.67 25.08 51.84
N GLY A 10 -7.00 25.47 53.08
CA GLY A 10 -6.18 26.36 53.91
C GLY A 10 -4.94 25.72 54.56
N SER A 11 -4.76 24.40 54.50
CA SER A 11 -3.57 23.72 55.06
C SER A 11 -2.42 23.58 54.08
N MET A 12 -2.58 24.03 52.83
CA MET A 12 -1.54 23.96 51.80
C MET A 12 -0.70 25.24 51.78
N PRO A 13 0.63 25.16 51.62
CA PRO A 13 1.47 26.33 51.44
C PRO A 13 1.02 27.15 50.23
N SER A 14 0.87 28.47 50.40
CA SER A 14 0.50 29.38 49.31
C SER A 14 1.50 29.28 48.16
N GLY A 15 1.00 29.09 46.94
CA GLY A 15 1.83 28.99 45.73
C GLY A 15 2.50 27.62 45.50
N ALA A 16 2.20 26.60 46.31
CA ALA A 16 2.69 25.25 46.04
C ALA A 16 2.13 24.71 44.70
N PRO A 17 2.96 24.08 43.84
CA PRO A 17 2.47 23.48 42.61
C PRO A 17 1.50 22.36 42.93
N PHE A 18 0.38 22.31 42.22
CA PHE A 18 -0.65 21.29 42.38
C PHE A 18 -1.09 20.75 41.01
N THR A 19 -1.76 19.61 41.03
CA THR A 19 -2.45 19.07 39.85
C THR A 19 -3.93 19.06 40.16
N VAL A 20 -4.77 19.26 39.14
CA VAL A 20 -6.22 19.02 39.29
C VAL A 20 -6.46 17.56 38.97
N ARG A 21 -7.09 16.85 39.92
CA ARG A 21 -7.42 15.42 39.78
C ARG A 21 -8.92 15.23 39.81
N PHE A 22 -9.40 14.32 38.98
CA PHE A 22 -10.79 13.88 39.00
C PHE A 22 -11.01 12.91 40.16
N ARG A 23 -11.98 13.22 41.03
CA ARG A 23 -12.41 12.34 42.12
C ARG A 23 -13.26 11.22 41.54
N VAL A 24 -12.70 10.02 41.43
CA VAL A 24 -13.39 8.86 40.87
C VAL A 24 -14.43 8.35 41.87
N PRO A 25 -15.73 8.30 41.51
CA PRO A 25 -16.76 7.67 42.34
C PRO A 25 -16.65 6.15 42.27
N GLU A 26 -16.97 5.46 43.36
CA GLU A 26 -16.98 4.00 43.42
C GLU A 26 -18.28 3.44 42.82
N LYS A 27 -18.21 2.83 41.65
CA LYS A 27 -19.33 2.22 40.93
C LYS A 27 -18.86 1.34 39.77
N ASP A 28 -19.80 0.66 39.14
CA ASP A 28 -19.58 0.04 37.84
C ASP A 28 -19.88 1.04 36.72
N VAL A 29 -19.02 1.07 35.71
CA VAL A 29 -19.27 1.77 34.43
C VAL A 29 -19.51 0.72 33.36
N ARG A 30 -20.65 0.80 32.68
CA ARG A 30 -21.02 -0.12 31.60
C ARG A 30 -21.10 0.63 30.28
N ILE A 31 -20.69 -0.04 29.21
CA ILE A 31 -20.78 0.48 27.85
C ILE A 31 -21.11 -0.65 26.87
N GLU A 32 -21.95 -0.36 25.89
CA GLU A 32 -22.14 -1.21 24.73
C GLU A 32 -21.16 -0.75 23.64
N ASP A 33 -20.08 -1.52 23.47
CA ASP A 33 -19.06 -1.25 22.47
C ASP A 33 -19.45 -1.81 21.10
N GLY A 34 -19.20 -1.04 20.04
CA GLY A 34 -19.56 -1.42 18.67
C GLY A 34 -18.91 -2.70 18.14
N VAL A 35 -17.81 -3.17 18.73
CA VAL A 35 -17.09 -4.41 18.34
C VAL A 35 -17.11 -5.44 19.47
N HIS A 36 -16.85 -5.04 20.70
CA HIS A 36 -16.73 -5.96 21.85
C HIS A 36 -18.06 -6.22 22.57
N GLY A 37 -19.15 -5.52 22.22
CA GLY A 37 -20.44 -5.66 22.86
C GLY A 37 -20.45 -5.08 24.28
N LEU A 38 -21.23 -5.67 25.19
CA LEU A 38 -21.39 -5.14 26.54
C LEU A 38 -20.11 -5.34 27.37
N LEU A 39 -19.50 -4.24 27.79
CA LEU A 39 -18.34 -4.18 28.67
C LEU A 39 -18.72 -3.58 30.02
N ALA A 40 -18.10 -4.07 31.09
CA ALA A 40 -18.27 -3.58 32.45
C ALA A 40 -16.90 -3.32 33.10
N PHE A 41 -16.75 -2.15 33.69
CA PHE A 41 -15.53 -1.69 34.34
C PHE A 41 -15.81 -1.31 35.79
N ASP A 42 -15.01 -1.86 36.70
CA ASP A 42 -15.07 -1.52 38.11
C ASP A 42 -14.18 -0.31 38.40
N THR A 43 -14.78 0.83 38.79
CA THR A 43 -14.03 2.06 39.06
C THR A 43 -13.17 1.98 40.32
N ARG A 44 -13.33 0.98 41.19
CA ARG A 44 -12.43 0.77 42.34
C ARG A 44 -11.01 0.44 41.89
N SER A 45 -10.84 -0.10 40.69
CA SER A 45 -9.53 -0.29 40.05
C SER A 45 -8.95 1.01 39.46
N ILE A 46 -9.74 2.09 39.41
CA ILE A 46 -9.43 3.37 38.79
C ILE A 46 -9.16 4.42 39.87
N GLY A 47 -7.89 4.74 40.10
CA GLY A 47 -7.52 5.84 41.00
C GLY A 47 -7.84 7.23 40.44
N ASP A 48 -7.92 8.22 41.35
CA ASP A 48 -8.05 9.64 41.02
C ASP A 48 -6.96 10.10 40.06
N PHE A 49 -7.37 10.38 38.83
CA PHE A 49 -6.46 10.68 37.73
C PHE A 49 -6.35 12.18 37.49
N VAL A 50 -5.19 12.60 37.00
CA VAL A 50 -4.93 14.00 36.67
C VAL A 50 -5.77 14.41 35.46
N ILE A 51 -6.46 15.54 35.57
CA ILE A 51 -7.18 16.21 34.48
C ILE A 51 -6.50 17.50 34.04
N VAL A 52 -5.76 18.16 34.93
CA VAL A 52 -4.88 19.30 34.60
C VAL A 52 -3.56 19.14 35.33
N GLY A 53 -2.46 19.16 34.57
CA GLY A 53 -1.10 19.11 35.07
C GLY A 53 -0.72 20.36 35.87
N SER A 54 0.40 20.30 36.58
CA SER A 54 0.93 21.45 37.33
C SER A 54 1.43 22.59 36.44
N ASP A 55 1.66 22.29 35.17
CA ASP A 55 1.96 23.22 34.08
C ASP A 55 0.68 23.86 33.48
N GLY A 56 -0.50 23.49 33.98
CA GLY A 56 -1.79 23.98 33.47
C GLY A 56 -2.29 23.24 32.22
N VAL A 57 -1.57 22.23 31.73
CA VAL A 57 -1.96 21.48 30.52
C VAL A 57 -3.01 20.43 30.85
N ALA A 58 -4.08 20.37 30.07
CA ALA A 58 -5.12 19.37 30.20
C ALA A 58 -4.59 17.97 29.87
N SER A 59 -5.02 16.95 30.63
CA SER A 59 -4.69 15.56 30.30
C SER A 59 -5.51 15.07 29.11
N TYR A 60 -5.02 14.03 28.42
CA TYR A 60 -5.70 13.44 27.26
C TYR A 60 -7.17 13.11 27.52
N ASN A 61 -7.48 12.46 28.66
CA ASN A 61 -8.85 12.06 28.98
C ASN A 61 -9.78 13.26 29.16
N PHE A 62 -9.29 14.35 29.76
CA PHE A 62 -10.09 15.56 29.95
C PHE A 62 -10.25 16.34 28.66
N ALA A 63 -9.16 16.58 27.92
CA ALA A 63 -9.19 17.29 26.65
C ALA A 63 -10.09 16.58 25.63
N ALA A 64 -9.93 15.26 25.45
CA ALA A 64 -10.73 14.49 24.49
C ALA A 64 -12.24 14.56 24.79
N VAL A 65 -12.66 14.47 26.05
CA VAL A 65 -14.08 14.57 26.43
C VAL A 65 -14.66 15.94 26.11
N VAL A 66 -13.92 17.00 26.45
CA VAL A 66 -14.34 18.38 26.17
C VAL A 66 -14.41 18.61 24.66
N ASP A 67 -13.39 18.22 23.92
CA ASP A 67 -13.32 18.42 22.47
C ASP A 67 -14.38 17.58 21.73
N ASP A 68 -14.55 16.30 22.06
CA ASP A 68 -15.57 15.43 21.47
C ASP A 68 -16.98 16.03 21.67
N SER A 69 -17.26 16.55 22.87
CA SER A 69 -18.54 17.19 23.15
C SER A 69 -18.72 18.52 22.41
N LEU A 70 -17.69 19.36 22.37
CA LEU A 70 -17.77 20.67 21.71
C LEU A 70 -17.83 20.55 20.19
N MET A 71 -17.23 19.50 19.63
CA MET A 71 -17.25 19.20 18.19
C MET A 71 -18.48 18.38 17.78
N GLY A 72 -19.32 17.94 18.73
CA GLY A 72 -20.52 17.16 18.44
C GLY A 72 -20.22 15.76 17.91
N VAL A 73 -19.12 15.14 18.37
CA VAL A 73 -18.76 13.76 18.01
C VAL A 73 -19.85 12.82 18.50
N THR A 74 -20.35 11.97 17.59
CA THR A 74 -21.40 10.99 17.91
C THR A 74 -20.87 9.56 18.05
N HIS A 75 -19.78 9.24 17.37
CA HIS A 75 -19.15 7.92 17.39
C HIS A 75 -17.63 8.10 17.48
N VAL A 76 -17.02 7.50 18.50
CA VAL A 76 -15.57 7.41 18.67
C VAL A 76 -15.12 6.03 18.22
N ILE A 77 -14.37 5.97 17.13
CA ILE A 77 -13.77 4.74 16.60
C ILE A 77 -12.25 4.83 16.82
N ARG A 78 -11.68 3.93 17.62
CA ARG A 78 -10.24 3.96 17.99
C ARG A 78 -9.69 2.57 18.29
N GLY A 79 -8.36 2.44 18.39
CA GLY A 79 -7.71 1.18 18.76
C GLY A 79 -8.15 0.66 20.13
N ASP A 80 -8.18 -0.66 20.30
CA ASP A 80 -8.49 -1.35 21.55
C ASP A 80 -7.43 -1.15 22.65
N ASP A 81 -6.23 -0.72 22.29
CA ASP A 81 -5.21 -0.22 23.22
C ASP A 81 -5.68 0.99 24.04
N HIS A 82 -6.65 1.74 23.52
CA HIS A 82 -7.27 2.85 24.24
C HIS A 82 -8.52 2.47 25.04
N LEU A 83 -8.94 1.20 25.06
CA LEU A 83 -10.17 0.76 25.74
C LEU A 83 -10.20 1.12 27.23
N SER A 84 -9.05 1.05 27.91
CA SER A 84 -8.92 1.39 29.32
C SER A 84 -9.17 2.87 29.65
N ASN A 85 -9.16 3.77 28.65
CA ASN A 85 -9.48 5.18 28.80
C ASN A 85 -10.99 5.45 28.83
N THR A 86 -11.78 4.59 28.17
CA THR A 86 -13.24 4.74 28.05
C THR A 86 -13.95 4.94 29.39
N PRO A 87 -13.74 4.10 30.44
CA PRO A 87 -14.41 4.33 31.71
C PRO A 87 -14.03 5.66 32.37
N ARG A 88 -12.79 6.16 32.16
CA ARG A 88 -12.36 7.47 32.66
C ARG A 88 -13.09 8.61 31.94
N GLN A 89 -13.22 8.50 30.62
CA GLN A 89 -13.92 9.48 29.80
C GLN A 89 -15.42 9.52 30.11
N LEU A 90 -16.07 8.35 30.26
CA LEU A 90 -17.49 8.27 30.63
C LEU A 90 -17.80 8.95 31.97
N LEU A 91 -16.92 8.77 32.97
CA LEU A 91 -17.05 9.46 34.25
C LEU A 91 -16.93 10.99 34.12
N LEU A 92 -16.10 11.47 33.20
CA LEU A 92 -15.97 12.91 32.92
C LEU A 92 -17.19 13.46 32.19
N PHE A 93 -17.70 12.74 31.17
CA PHE A 93 -18.94 13.12 30.48
C PHE A 93 -20.08 13.29 31.49
N GLU A 94 -20.27 12.31 32.37
CA GLU A 94 -21.29 12.36 33.43
C GLU A 94 -21.08 13.53 34.39
N ALA A 95 -19.85 13.73 34.88
CA ALA A 95 -19.56 14.80 35.83
C ALA A 95 -19.76 16.20 35.24
N LEU A 96 -19.57 16.35 33.92
CA LEU A 96 -19.78 17.59 33.19
C LEU A 96 -21.23 17.75 32.68
N GLY A 97 -22.09 16.74 32.89
CA GLY A 97 -23.47 16.75 32.36
C GLY A 97 -23.53 16.67 30.83
N LEU A 98 -22.52 16.08 30.20
CA LEU A 98 -22.39 15.94 28.75
C LEU A 98 -22.87 14.56 28.29
N VAL A 99 -23.33 14.46 27.05
CA VAL A 99 -23.76 13.19 26.44
C VAL A 99 -22.54 12.50 25.84
N PRO A 100 -22.20 11.26 26.26
CA PRO A 100 -21.09 10.53 25.67
C PRO A 100 -21.43 10.05 24.24
N PRO A 101 -20.45 9.99 23.33
CA PRO A 101 -20.62 9.34 22.04
C PRO A 101 -20.74 7.81 22.20
N GLU A 102 -21.16 7.14 21.14
CA GLU A 102 -20.99 5.69 21.01
C GLU A 102 -19.50 5.37 20.84
N PHE A 103 -19.00 4.32 21.49
CA PHE A 103 -17.61 3.90 21.32
C PHE A 103 -17.53 2.59 20.54
N THR A 104 -16.50 2.49 19.70
CA THR A 104 -16.16 1.30 18.94
C THR A 104 -14.65 1.11 19.00
N HIS A 105 -14.20 0.04 19.65
CA HIS A 105 -12.78 -0.25 19.74
C HIS A 105 -12.37 -1.29 18.69
N ILE A 106 -11.53 -0.89 17.74
CA ILE A 106 -11.03 -1.76 16.69
C ILE A 106 -9.74 -2.45 17.15
N PRO A 107 -9.60 -3.78 16.94
CA PRO A 107 -8.39 -4.50 17.30
C PRO A 107 -7.15 -3.93 16.62
N LEU A 108 -6.01 -3.93 17.31
CA LEU A 108 -4.74 -3.57 16.70
C LEU A 108 -4.42 -4.46 15.48
N VAL A 109 -3.82 -3.81 14.48
CA VAL A 109 -3.23 -4.51 13.33
C VAL A 109 -1.97 -5.23 13.79
N VAL A 110 -1.81 -6.49 13.38
CA VAL A 110 -0.67 -7.33 13.75
C VAL A 110 0.22 -7.65 12.56
N GLY A 111 1.49 -7.95 12.85
CA GLY A 111 2.44 -8.51 11.88
C GLY A 111 2.27 -10.02 11.69
N ALA A 112 3.11 -10.59 10.85
CA ALA A 112 3.17 -12.04 10.62
C ALA A 112 3.52 -12.84 11.89
N ASP A 113 4.21 -12.21 12.83
CA ASP A 113 4.55 -12.73 14.16
C ASP A 113 3.41 -12.62 15.18
N LYS A 114 2.24 -12.10 14.77
CA LYS A 114 1.07 -11.79 15.60
C LYS A 114 1.31 -10.73 16.67
N ALA A 115 2.47 -10.06 16.66
CA ALA A 115 2.71 -8.91 17.51
C ALA A 115 2.05 -7.66 16.90
N PRO A 116 1.66 -6.67 17.73
CA PRO A 116 1.20 -5.38 17.21
C PRO A 116 2.19 -4.77 16.24
N LEU A 117 1.70 -4.33 15.09
CA LEU A 117 2.54 -3.72 14.07
C LEU A 117 3.21 -2.47 14.65
N SER A 118 4.54 -2.40 14.56
CA SER A 118 5.31 -1.24 15.03
C SER A 118 6.38 -0.86 14.02
N LYS A 119 6.85 0.40 14.10
CA LYS A 119 7.95 0.89 13.27
C LYS A 119 9.24 0.06 13.39
N ARG A 120 9.41 -0.67 14.50
CA ARG A 120 10.56 -1.55 14.74
C ARG A 120 10.38 -2.96 14.16
N HIS A 121 9.16 -3.34 13.81
CA HIS A 121 8.79 -4.68 13.38
C HIS A 121 8.16 -4.69 11.97
N GLY A 122 8.54 -3.74 11.11
CA GLY A 122 8.21 -3.78 9.68
C GLY A 122 6.95 -3.02 9.26
N SER A 123 6.44 -2.08 10.07
CA SER A 123 5.40 -1.17 9.59
C SER A 123 5.99 -0.11 8.64
N PHE A 124 5.56 -0.12 7.38
CA PHE A 124 5.85 0.99 6.46
C PHE A 124 4.95 2.18 6.77
N SER A 125 5.52 3.37 6.79
CA SER A 125 4.76 4.62 6.75
C SER A 125 4.06 4.79 5.40
N ILE A 126 2.98 5.57 5.38
CA ILE A 126 2.28 5.90 4.13
C ILE A 126 3.23 6.58 3.12
N SER A 127 4.18 7.39 3.61
CA SER A 127 5.21 8.01 2.75
C SER A 127 6.11 6.97 2.10
N GLU A 128 6.61 5.98 2.85
CA GLU A 128 7.44 4.89 2.31
C GLU A 128 6.66 4.04 1.31
N ILE A 129 5.38 3.74 1.59
CA ILE A 129 4.51 3.00 0.65
C ILE A 129 4.34 3.80 -0.66
N ARG A 130 4.13 5.11 -0.58
CA ARG A 130 4.06 5.98 -1.77
C ARG A 130 5.37 6.00 -2.54
N GLU A 131 6.50 6.16 -1.85
CA GLU A 131 7.84 6.15 -2.45
C GLU A 131 8.22 4.80 -3.06
N ALA A 132 7.63 3.71 -2.58
CA ALA A 132 7.75 2.39 -3.17
C ALA A 132 6.91 2.22 -4.45
N GLY A 133 6.08 3.20 -4.83
CA GLY A 133 5.31 3.17 -6.08
C GLY A 133 3.92 2.55 -5.96
N PHE A 134 3.36 2.52 -4.75
CA PHE A 134 1.99 2.07 -4.54
C PHE A 134 0.98 3.21 -4.71
N LEU A 135 -0.11 2.91 -5.41
CA LEU A 135 -1.22 3.82 -5.66
C LEU A 135 -2.13 3.96 -4.44
N PRO A 136 -2.70 5.16 -4.20
CA PRO A 136 -3.55 5.40 -3.03
C PRO A 136 -4.78 4.47 -2.99
N GLU A 137 -5.34 4.09 -4.15
CA GLU A 137 -6.45 3.15 -4.24
C GLU A 137 -6.10 1.78 -3.66
N ALA A 138 -4.86 1.32 -3.88
CA ALA A 138 -4.38 0.04 -3.36
C ALA A 138 -4.20 0.10 -1.84
N VAL A 139 -3.63 1.20 -1.34
CA VAL A 139 -3.42 1.45 0.09
C VAL A 139 -4.77 1.48 0.82
N VAL A 140 -5.74 2.23 0.30
CA VAL A 140 -7.10 2.28 0.86
C VAL A 140 -7.75 0.90 0.85
N ASN A 141 -7.66 0.15 -0.25
CA ASN A 141 -8.26 -1.18 -0.33
C ASN A 141 -7.61 -2.19 0.62
N ALA A 142 -6.30 -2.11 0.82
CA ALA A 142 -5.57 -2.96 1.76
C ALA A 142 -5.93 -2.63 3.22
N ILE A 143 -5.95 -1.34 3.58
CA ILE A 143 -6.23 -0.90 4.95
C ILE A 143 -7.70 -1.06 5.32
N ALA A 144 -8.63 -0.69 4.43
CA ALA A 144 -10.06 -0.81 4.69
C ALA A 144 -10.46 -2.25 5.05
N ARG A 145 -9.71 -3.25 4.57
CA ARG A 145 -10.00 -4.66 4.80
C ARG A 145 -9.38 -5.24 6.07
N LEU A 146 -8.75 -4.41 6.88
CA LEU A 146 -8.28 -4.79 8.21
C LEU A 146 -9.49 -4.72 9.15
N GLY A 147 -9.96 -5.89 9.59
CA GLY A 147 -11.13 -6.02 10.46
C GLY A 147 -12.48 -6.00 9.73
N TRP A 148 -12.50 -5.88 8.40
CA TRP A 148 -13.72 -5.85 7.59
C TRP A 148 -13.49 -6.53 6.24
N ASN A 149 -14.48 -7.25 5.70
CA ASN A 149 -14.35 -7.89 4.40
C ASN A 149 -15.54 -7.58 3.48
N PRO A 150 -15.41 -6.66 2.50
CA PRO A 150 -16.40 -6.40 1.47
C PRO A 150 -16.26 -7.28 0.22
N GLY A 151 -15.28 -8.19 0.17
CA GLY A 151 -14.92 -8.98 -1.00
C GLY A 151 -13.51 -8.67 -1.51
N ASP A 152 -13.05 -9.47 -2.48
CA ASP A 152 -11.64 -9.48 -2.90
C ASP A 152 -11.30 -8.54 -4.05
N ASN A 153 -12.29 -8.01 -4.78
CA ASN A 153 -12.05 -7.11 -5.91
C ASN A 153 -11.54 -5.72 -5.46
N LEU A 154 -10.78 -5.05 -6.33
CA LEU A 154 -10.45 -3.63 -6.14
C LEU A 154 -11.73 -2.79 -6.22
N MET A 155 -12.01 -2.04 -5.16
CA MET A 155 -13.18 -1.17 -5.06
C MET A 155 -12.78 0.30 -5.06
N GLU A 156 -13.65 1.15 -5.57
CA GLU A 156 -13.48 2.60 -5.41
C GLU A 156 -13.82 3.04 -3.99
N HIS A 157 -13.30 4.19 -3.56
CA HIS A 157 -13.53 4.70 -2.21
C HIS A 157 -15.03 4.86 -1.89
N GLY A 158 -15.83 5.35 -2.85
CA GLY A 158 -17.29 5.49 -2.67
C GLY A 158 -18.01 4.14 -2.55
N GLU A 159 -17.52 3.11 -3.23
CA GLU A 159 -18.07 1.74 -3.12
C GLU A 159 -17.77 1.17 -1.73
N LEU A 160 -16.52 1.27 -1.25
CA LEU A 160 -16.14 0.87 0.10
C LEU A 160 -17.01 1.58 1.15
N ALA A 161 -17.18 2.91 1.02
CA ALA A 161 -17.99 3.69 1.93
C ALA A 161 -19.46 3.23 1.95
N SER A 162 -20.05 2.90 0.79
CA SER A 162 -21.45 2.46 0.74
C SER A 162 -21.70 1.06 1.33
N LEU A 163 -20.67 0.20 1.35
CA LEU A 163 -20.75 -1.15 1.91
C LEU A 163 -20.41 -1.21 3.40
N PHE A 164 -19.71 -0.18 3.91
CA PHE A 164 -19.18 -0.14 5.27
C PHE A 164 -20.28 -0.11 6.33
N SER A 165 -20.05 -0.86 7.41
CA SER A 165 -20.90 -0.82 8.60
C SER A 165 -20.08 -1.24 9.81
N ILE A 166 -20.18 -0.48 10.90
CA ILE A 166 -19.55 -0.80 12.19
C ILE A 166 -19.92 -2.23 12.64
N LYS A 167 -21.16 -2.65 12.41
CA LYS A 167 -21.67 -3.99 12.77
C LYS A 167 -20.99 -5.14 12.02
N LYS A 168 -20.25 -4.85 10.96
CA LYS A 168 -19.49 -5.83 10.17
C LYS A 168 -18.01 -5.86 10.54
N LEU A 169 -17.59 -5.09 11.55
CA LEU A 169 -16.22 -5.12 12.05
C LEU A 169 -15.98 -6.39 12.88
N SER A 170 -14.82 -6.98 12.69
CA SER A 170 -14.35 -8.14 13.44
C SER A 170 -13.68 -7.72 14.74
N ALA A 171 -13.96 -8.45 15.82
CA ALA A 171 -13.25 -8.32 17.09
C ALA A 171 -11.89 -9.04 17.10
N SER A 172 -11.52 -9.75 16.02
CA SER A 172 -10.22 -10.42 15.92
C SER A 172 -9.15 -9.51 15.31
N PRO A 173 -7.90 -9.54 15.81
CA PRO A 173 -6.78 -8.84 15.20
C PRO A 173 -6.62 -9.20 13.72
N SER A 174 -6.33 -8.20 12.91
CA SER A 174 -6.10 -8.40 11.47
C SER A 174 -4.62 -8.27 11.14
N GLU A 175 -4.12 -9.22 10.37
CA GLU A 175 -2.74 -9.23 9.90
C GLU A 175 -2.60 -8.35 8.65
N PHE A 176 -1.63 -7.43 8.67
CA PHE A 176 -1.27 -6.70 7.48
C PHE A 176 -0.42 -7.57 6.54
N ALA A 177 -0.99 -7.95 5.39
CA ALA A 177 -0.33 -8.78 4.40
C ALA A 177 0.19 -7.94 3.21
N PRO A 178 1.52 -7.78 3.03
CA PRO A 178 2.09 -7.04 1.91
C PRO A 178 1.65 -7.55 0.53
N GLU A 179 1.40 -8.84 0.40
CA GLU A 179 0.93 -9.44 -0.84
C GLU A 179 -0.49 -8.98 -1.23
N ARG A 180 -1.36 -8.67 -0.25
CA ARG A 180 -2.67 -8.05 -0.54
C ARG A 180 -2.51 -6.63 -1.06
N LEU A 181 -1.58 -5.85 -0.50
CA LEU A 181 -1.27 -4.52 -1.01
C LEU A 181 -0.78 -4.59 -2.47
N LYS A 182 0.15 -5.50 -2.79
CA LYS A 182 0.62 -5.72 -4.17
C LYS A 182 -0.51 -6.15 -5.11
N PHE A 183 -1.37 -7.06 -4.68
CA PHE A 183 -2.52 -7.50 -5.45
C PHE A 183 -3.43 -6.32 -5.84
N TYR A 184 -3.81 -5.48 -4.88
CA TYR A 184 -4.63 -4.30 -5.16
C TYR A 184 -3.89 -3.27 -5.99
N ASN A 185 -2.57 -3.15 -5.83
CA ASN A 185 -1.76 -2.21 -6.61
C ASN A 185 -1.71 -2.57 -8.09
N LYS A 186 -1.51 -3.86 -8.39
CA LYS A 186 -1.57 -4.35 -9.77
C LYS A 186 -2.94 -4.06 -10.41
N ALA A 187 -4.03 -4.34 -9.69
CA ALA A 187 -5.37 -4.02 -10.17
C ALA A 187 -5.58 -2.51 -10.37
N ALA A 188 -5.06 -1.68 -9.46
CA ALA A 188 -5.18 -0.22 -9.53
C ALA A 188 -4.38 0.37 -10.70
N ILE A 189 -3.18 -0.16 -10.97
CA ILE A 189 -2.37 0.20 -12.14
C ILE A 189 -3.11 -0.17 -13.42
N GLN A 190 -3.64 -1.40 -13.51
CA GLN A 190 -4.38 -1.86 -14.69
C GLN A 190 -5.62 -1.02 -15.00
N LYS A 191 -6.37 -0.60 -13.97
CA LYS A 191 -7.58 0.23 -14.11
C LYS A 191 -7.26 1.72 -14.35
N SER A 192 -6.03 2.17 -14.04
CA SER A 192 -5.67 3.58 -14.14
C SER A 192 -5.54 4.04 -15.59
N LYS A 193 -5.83 5.33 -15.78
CA LYS A 193 -5.54 6.06 -17.02
C LYS A 193 -4.02 6.16 -17.22
N VAL A 194 -3.58 6.04 -18.46
CA VAL A 194 -2.16 5.99 -18.81
C VAL A 194 -1.44 7.29 -18.50
N GLU A 195 -2.08 8.42 -18.75
CA GLU A 195 -1.52 9.76 -18.53
C GLU A 195 -1.18 9.96 -17.04
N ARG A 196 -2.09 9.50 -16.17
CA ARG A 196 -1.87 9.48 -14.72
C ARG A 196 -0.70 8.59 -14.34
N LEU A 197 -0.58 7.42 -14.96
CA LEU A 197 0.51 6.50 -14.66
C LEU A 197 1.86 7.07 -15.08
N ILE A 198 1.95 7.71 -16.25
CA ILE A 198 3.16 8.40 -16.73
C ILE A 198 3.61 9.47 -15.72
N GLU A 199 2.67 10.31 -15.27
CA GLU A 199 2.93 11.36 -14.28
C GLU A 199 3.43 10.77 -12.97
N LEU A 200 2.69 9.83 -12.39
CA LEU A 200 3.01 9.25 -11.08
C LEU A 200 4.28 8.41 -11.09
N SER A 201 4.58 7.71 -12.19
CA SER A 201 5.82 6.94 -12.32
C SER A 201 7.03 7.83 -12.61
N THR A 202 6.86 9.14 -12.84
CA THR A 202 7.91 10.06 -13.28
C THR A 202 8.62 9.56 -14.54
N LEU A 203 7.86 8.92 -15.45
CA LEU A 203 8.41 8.37 -16.68
C LEU A 203 8.73 9.52 -17.64
N SER A 204 9.96 9.59 -18.12
CA SER A 204 10.32 10.55 -19.16
C SER A 204 9.69 10.10 -20.49
N THR A 205 8.95 10.99 -21.14
CA THR A 205 8.37 10.73 -22.46
C THR A 205 9.34 10.98 -23.61
N ALA A 206 10.54 11.50 -23.33
CA ALA A 206 11.56 11.88 -24.33
C ALA A 206 11.00 12.74 -25.49
N GLY A 207 9.98 13.57 -25.21
CA GLY A 207 9.31 14.39 -26.22
C GLY A 207 8.32 13.65 -27.12
N LYS A 208 7.97 12.40 -26.79
CA LYS A 208 7.07 11.52 -27.57
C LYS A 208 5.91 11.00 -26.70
N PRO A 209 4.97 11.86 -26.29
CA PRO A 209 3.86 11.48 -25.40
C PRO A 209 3.01 10.32 -25.97
N ASP A 210 2.62 10.36 -27.24
CA ASP A 210 1.83 9.30 -27.88
C ASP A 210 2.54 7.93 -27.93
N GLU A 211 3.88 7.93 -27.97
CA GLU A 211 4.66 6.69 -27.86
C GLU A 211 4.70 6.18 -26.42
N ALA A 212 4.93 7.09 -25.46
CA ALA A 212 4.87 6.77 -24.04
C ALA A 212 3.52 6.20 -23.62
N GLU A 213 2.42 6.76 -24.11
CA GLU A 213 1.08 6.27 -23.80
C GLU A 213 0.86 4.84 -24.32
N ARG A 214 1.23 4.57 -25.57
CA ARG A 214 1.13 3.22 -26.15
C ARG A 214 2.01 2.20 -25.42
N VAL A 215 3.22 2.59 -25.02
CA VAL A 215 4.12 1.75 -24.25
C VAL A 215 3.52 1.44 -22.87
N VAL A 216 3.10 2.45 -22.13
CA VAL A 216 2.53 2.27 -20.78
C VAL A 216 1.26 1.43 -20.84
N GLU A 217 0.38 1.64 -21.82
CA GLU A 217 -0.81 0.80 -22.00
C GLU A 217 -0.44 -0.69 -22.20
N ALA A 218 0.59 -0.96 -23.00
CA ALA A 218 1.04 -2.32 -23.27
C ALA A 218 1.75 -2.97 -22.06
N VAL A 219 2.46 -2.19 -21.23
CA VAL A 219 3.23 -2.75 -20.11
C VAL A 219 2.48 -2.79 -18.79
N LYS A 220 1.48 -1.92 -18.57
CA LYS A 220 0.81 -1.76 -17.26
C LYS A 220 0.23 -3.05 -16.68
N GLY A 221 -0.17 -4.00 -17.53
CA GLY A 221 -0.66 -5.32 -17.12
C GLY A 221 0.38 -6.18 -16.38
N ASN A 222 1.67 -5.90 -16.59
CA ASN A 222 2.79 -6.67 -16.06
C ASN A 222 3.43 -6.02 -14.83
N ALA A 223 3.13 -4.76 -14.53
CA ALA A 223 3.71 -4.04 -13.41
C ALA A 223 2.96 -4.30 -12.09
N SER A 224 3.72 -4.49 -11.01
CA SER A 224 3.21 -4.63 -9.65
C SER A 224 3.22 -3.30 -8.90
N ASP A 225 4.08 -2.37 -9.30
CA ASP A 225 4.20 -1.00 -8.78
C ASP A 225 4.67 -0.01 -9.85
N LEU A 226 4.67 1.28 -9.52
CA LEU A 226 5.06 2.35 -10.45
C LEU A 226 6.55 2.33 -10.81
N LYS A 227 7.42 1.74 -9.99
CA LYS A 227 8.85 1.59 -10.33
C LYS A 227 9.01 0.52 -11.39
N GLU A 228 8.39 -0.63 -11.19
CA GLU A 228 8.36 -1.72 -12.18
C GLU A 228 7.71 -1.25 -13.48
N LEU A 229 6.62 -0.46 -13.42
CA LEU A 229 6.02 0.14 -14.61
C LEU A 229 7.02 1.00 -15.40
N LYS A 230 7.77 1.85 -14.69
CA LYS A 230 8.80 2.70 -15.30
C LYS A 230 9.89 1.85 -15.94
N GLU A 231 10.42 0.88 -15.20
CA GLU A 231 11.47 -0.04 -15.66
C GLU A 231 11.05 -0.82 -16.91
N LEU A 232 9.83 -1.35 -16.93
CA LEU A 232 9.26 -2.04 -18.10
C LEU A 232 9.08 -1.12 -19.32
N SER A 233 8.93 0.19 -19.11
CA SER A 233 8.71 1.17 -20.18
C SER A 233 10.01 1.66 -20.83
N ILE A 234 11.10 1.73 -20.07
CA ILE A 234 12.40 2.28 -20.52
C ILE A 234 12.90 1.66 -21.83
N PRO A 235 12.90 0.32 -22.02
CA PRO A 235 13.42 -0.29 -23.24
C PRO A 235 12.74 0.18 -24.54
N PHE A 236 11.52 0.70 -24.47
CA PHE A 236 10.75 1.12 -25.64
C PHE A 236 10.89 2.61 -25.93
N LEU A 237 11.15 3.43 -24.92
CA LEU A 237 11.24 4.90 -25.03
C LEU A 237 12.66 5.42 -25.23
N GLY A 238 13.68 4.57 -25.07
CA GLY A 238 15.07 4.88 -25.32
C GLY A 238 15.78 3.84 -26.18
N GLU A 239 17.11 3.90 -26.20
CA GLU A 239 17.98 2.84 -26.71
C GLU A 239 18.56 2.08 -25.51
N PRO A 240 18.04 0.90 -25.17
CA PRO A 240 18.59 0.13 -24.08
C PRO A 240 19.96 -0.42 -24.47
N GLU A 241 20.93 -0.30 -23.56
CA GLU A 241 22.23 -0.95 -23.67
C GLU A 241 22.28 -2.11 -22.67
N PRO A 242 22.53 -3.36 -23.11
CA PRO A 242 22.74 -4.47 -22.20
C PRO A 242 23.97 -4.24 -21.32
N GLY A 243 23.92 -4.70 -20.07
CA GLY A 243 25.06 -4.63 -19.16
C GLY A 243 26.19 -5.60 -19.54
N PRO A 244 27.33 -5.58 -18.81
CA PRO A 244 28.48 -6.42 -19.13
C PRO A 244 28.17 -7.92 -19.15
N ASP A 245 27.34 -8.39 -18.22
CA ASP A 245 26.96 -9.81 -18.13
C ASP A 245 26.05 -10.20 -19.29
N GLU A 246 25.06 -9.36 -19.62
CA GLU A 246 24.17 -9.54 -20.77
C GLU A 246 24.95 -9.53 -22.09
N LEU A 247 25.95 -8.65 -22.22
CA LEU A 247 26.85 -8.61 -23.37
C LEU A 247 27.72 -9.87 -23.46
N GLY A 248 28.13 -10.42 -22.32
CA GLY A 248 28.82 -11.71 -22.24
C GLY A 248 27.96 -12.85 -22.80
N GLU A 249 26.70 -12.94 -22.37
CA GLU A 249 25.73 -13.93 -22.88
C GLU A 249 25.46 -13.74 -24.38
N LEU A 250 25.27 -12.49 -24.84
CA LEU A 250 25.07 -12.16 -26.25
C LEU A 250 26.30 -12.47 -27.11
N SER A 251 27.49 -12.54 -26.51
CA SER A 251 28.74 -12.81 -27.22
C SER A 251 28.95 -14.30 -27.51
N GLU A 252 28.18 -15.20 -26.88
CA GLU A 252 28.26 -16.64 -27.13
C GLU A 252 27.81 -17.00 -28.56
N ASP A 253 28.49 -17.98 -29.17
CA ASP A 253 28.26 -18.35 -30.59
C ASP A 253 26.80 -18.73 -30.87
N TYR A 254 26.15 -19.44 -29.93
CA TYR A 254 24.75 -19.82 -30.08
C TYR A 254 23.82 -18.60 -30.02
N ALA A 255 24.12 -17.64 -29.16
CA ALA A 255 23.33 -16.42 -28.99
C ALA A 255 23.41 -15.57 -30.26
N LYS A 256 24.62 -15.37 -30.80
CA LYS A 256 24.83 -14.70 -32.09
C LYS A 256 24.11 -15.41 -33.24
N ALA A 257 24.16 -16.74 -33.28
CA ALA A 257 23.44 -17.52 -34.29
C ALA A 257 21.91 -17.33 -34.20
N VAL A 258 21.36 -17.30 -32.99
CA VAL A 258 19.93 -17.03 -32.73
C VAL A 258 19.54 -15.60 -33.14
N VAL A 259 20.30 -14.60 -32.69
CA VAL A 259 20.06 -13.18 -33.02
C VAL A 259 20.10 -12.96 -34.53
N ARG A 260 21.10 -13.49 -35.21
CA ARG A 260 21.25 -13.39 -36.67
C ARG A 260 20.12 -14.06 -37.43
N ALA A 261 19.78 -15.31 -37.06
CA ALA A 261 18.69 -16.04 -37.69
C ALA A 261 17.34 -15.31 -37.51
N PHE A 262 17.11 -14.72 -36.34
CA PHE A 262 15.89 -13.97 -36.06
C PHE A 262 15.82 -12.66 -36.87
N ARG A 263 16.92 -11.92 -36.95
CA ARG A 263 17.00 -10.71 -37.78
C ARG A 263 16.68 -11.01 -39.25
N GLU A 264 17.30 -12.05 -39.82
CA GLU A 264 17.08 -12.46 -41.21
C GLU A 264 15.62 -12.84 -41.48
N ALA A 265 15.01 -13.59 -40.56
CA ALA A 265 13.59 -13.94 -40.66
C ALA A 265 12.69 -12.70 -40.56
N LEU A 266 13.03 -11.75 -39.69
CA LEU A 266 12.29 -10.50 -39.51
C LEU A 266 12.37 -9.57 -40.74
N GLU A 267 13.50 -9.56 -41.45
CA GLU A 267 13.67 -8.79 -42.69
C GLU A 267 12.77 -9.30 -43.84
N GLY A 268 12.35 -10.57 -43.79
CA GLY A 268 11.43 -11.18 -44.75
C GLY A 268 9.94 -10.89 -44.51
N VAL A 269 9.57 -10.25 -43.40
CA VAL A 269 8.17 -10.10 -42.98
C VAL A 269 7.70 -8.65 -43.09
N GLU A 270 6.62 -8.38 -43.82
CA GLU A 270 6.09 -7.01 -43.98
C GLU A 270 5.40 -6.49 -42.70
N THR A 271 4.65 -7.33 -42.00
CA THR A 271 3.87 -6.95 -40.80
C THR A 271 4.09 -7.94 -39.66
N ILE A 272 4.29 -7.40 -38.44
CA ILE A 272 4.48 -8.20 -37.23
C ILE A 272 3.13 -8.34 -36.52
N ASP A 273 2.62 -9.57 -36.50
CA ASP A 273 1.44 -9.97 -35.73
C ASP A 273 1.72 -11.26 -34.96
N GLN A 274 0.72 -11.80 -34.26
CA GLN A 274 0.89 -13.03 -33.49
C GLN A 274 1.18 -14.27 -34.36
N GLY A 275 0.68 -14.31 -35.59
CA GLY A 275 0.92 -15.39 -36.54
C GLY A 275 2.34 -15.34 -37.05
N SER A 276 2.75 -14.20 -37.61
CA SER A 276 4.10 -14.01 -38.15
C SER A 276 5.18 -14.15 -37.08
N TYR A 277 4.93 -13.72 -35.84
CA TYR A 277 5.82 -13.97 -34.72
C TYR A 277 6.07 -15.48 -34.49
N LYS A 278 5.01 -16.29 -34.47
CA LYS A 278 5.14 -17.75 -34.26
C LYS A 278 5.94 -18.42 -35.38
N GLU A 279 5.68 -18.01 -36.62
CA GLU A 279 6.40 -18.53 -37.79
C GLU A 279 7.89 -18.19 -37.74
N ILE A 280 8.23 -16.94 -37.40
CA ILE A 280 9.63 -16.50 -37.23
C ILE A 280 10.32 -17.34 -36.14
N VAL A 281 9.71 -17.46 -34.95
CA VAL A 281 10.31 -18.21 -33.83
C VAL A 281 10.54 -19.68 -34.20
N GLU A 282 9.58 -20.32 -34.89
CA GLU A 282 9.75 -21.70 -35.34
C GLU A 282 10.83 -21.83 -36.41
N ALA A 283 10.92 -20.90 -37.36
CA ALA A 283 11.98 -20.88 -38.37
C ALA A 283 13.38 -20.74 -37.74
N VAL A 284 13.53 -19.86 -36.75
CA VAL A 284 14.80 -19.68 -36.02
C VAL A 284 15.15 -20.94 -35.24
N LYS A 285 14.19 -21.53 -34.54
CA LYS A 285 14.37 -22.81 -33.82
C LYS A 285 14.82 -23.94 -34.74
N ILE A 286 14.24 -24.06 -35.93
CA ILE A 286 14.66 -25.06 -36.94
C ILE A 286 16.08 -24.78 -37.42
N LYS A 287 16.41 -23.51 -37.68
CA LYS A 287 17.71 -23.10 -38.22
C LYS A 287 18.87 -23.24 -37.22
N THR A 288 18.63 -22.96 -35.94
CA THR A 288 19.68 -22.96 -34.90
C THR A 288 19.67 -24.22 -34.04
N GLY A 289 18.56 -24.95 -33.98
CA GLY A 289 18.35 -26.06 -33.05
C GLY A 289 18.04 -25.63 -31.62
N GLU A 290 18.07 -24.33 -31.31
CA GLU A 290 17.90 -23.80 -29.96
C GLU A 290 16.44 -23.69 -29.53
N LYS A 291 16.16 -23.88 -28.23
CA LYS A 291 14.81 -23.90 -27.65
C LYS A 291 14.75 -23.23 -26.28
N GLY A 292 13.54 -22.86 -25.85
CA GLY A 292 13.30 -22.32 -24.51
C GLY A 292 14.15 -21.07 -24.23
N LYS A 293 14.84 -21.04 -23.10
CA LYS A 293 15.69 -19.91 -22.71
C LYS A 293 16.81 -19.62 -23.73
N ARG A 294 17.45 -20.65 -24.29
CA ARG A 294 18.53 -20.48 -25.28
C ARG A 294 18.06 -19.86 -26.60
N LEU A 295 16.76 -19.96 -26.90
CA LEU A 295 16.15 -19.32 -28.06
C LEU A 295 15.65 -17.90 -27.74
N LEU A 296 14.96 -17.72 -26.61
CA LEU A 296 14.22 -16.49 -26.32
C LEU A 296 15.05 -15.44 -25.56
N MET A 297 16.00 -15.87 -24.72
CA MET A 297 16.78 -14.94 -23.91
C MET A 297 17.73 -14.06 -24.74
N PRO A 298 18.49 -14.60 -25.72
CA PRO A 298 19.34 -13.77 -26.57
C PRO A 298 18.53 -12.69 -27.32
N LEU A 299 17.33 -13.04 -27.80
CA LEU A 299 16.45 -12.10 -28.47
C LEU A 299 15.93 -11.01 -27.53
N ARG A 300 15.56 -11.39 -26.30
CA ARG A 300 15.14 -10.42 -25.29
C ARG A 300 16.29 -9.46 -24.96
N LEU A 301 17.47 -9.98 -24.64
CA LEU A 301 18.64 -9.16 -24.33
C LEU A 301 18.99 -8.21 -25.48
N ALA A 302 19.02 -8.71 -26.72
CA ALA A 302 19.32 -7.88 -27.88
C ALA A 302 18.23 -6.81 -28.14
N LEU A 303 16.97 -7.08 -27.82
CA LEU A 303 15.86 -6.16 -28.08
C LEU A 303 15.59 -5.20 -26.93
N THR A 304 15.78 -5.60 -25.66
CA THR A 304 15.38 -4.83 -24.48
C THR A 304 16.52 -4.53 -23.52
N GLY A 305 17.67 -5.20 -23.64
CA GLY A 305 18.80 -5.05 -22.74
C GLY A 305 18.63 -5.69 -21.35
N THR A 306 17.56 -6.47 -21.13
CA THR A 306 17.18 -6.97 -19.79
C THR A 306 16.71 -8.43 -19.84
N HIS A 307 16.97 -9.23 -18.80
CA HIS A 307 16.46 -10.63 -18.75
C HIS A 307 14.96 -10.75 -18.47
N SER A 308 14.35 -9.72 -17.91
CA SER A 308 12.93 -9.65 -17.57
C SER A 308 12.19 -8.64 -18.46
N GLY A 309 10.87 -8.75 -18.49
CA GLY A 309 10.01 -7.81 -19.23
C GLY A 309 8.72 -8.46 -19.71
N ILE A 310 7.98 -7.73 -20.55
CA ILE A 310 6.77 -8.24 -21.20
C ILE A 310 7.09 -9.36 -22.19
N GLU A 311 6.05 -10.07 -22.64
CA GLU A 311 6.15 -11.10 -23.67
C GLU A 311 6.87 -10.61 -24.93
N LEU A 312 7.74 -11.45 -25.52
CA LEU A 312 8.59 -11.07 -26.64
C LEU A 312 7.79 -10.69 -27.90
N ALA A 313 6.61 -11.29 -28.09
CA ALA A 313 5.67 -10.87 -29.13
C ALA A 313 5.22 -9.41 -28.95
N SER A 314 4.91 -9.00 -27.72
CA SER A 314 4.56 -7.62 -27.38
C SER A 314 5.75 -6.68 -27.53
N VAL A 315 6.96 -7.14 -27.20
CA VAL A 315 8.20 -6.39 -27.45
C VAL A 315 8.32 -6.02 -28.92
N LEU A 316 8.16 -7.00 -29.82
CA LEU A 316 8.28 -6.78 -31.26
C LEU A 316 7.17 -5.90 -31.82
N SER A 317 5.93 -6.06 -31.32
CA SER A 317 4.80 -5.22 -31.69
C SER A 317 5.05 -3.74 -31.32
N LEU A 318 5.61 -3.47 -30.14
CA LEU A 318 5.93 -2.12 -29.67
C LEU A 318 7.11 -1.49 -30.41
N LEU A 319 8.19 -2.25 -30.64
CA LEU A 319 9.37 -1.74 -31.35
C LEU A 319 9.09 -1.55 -32.84
N GLY A 320 8.24 -2.40 -33.41
CA GLY A 320 8.10 -2.54 -34.85
C GLY A 320 9.33 -3.16 -35.51
N ARG A 321 9.18 -3.51 -36.79
CA ARG A 321 10.22 -4.19 -37.56
C ARG A 321 11.53 -3.41 -37.61
N SER A 322 11.49 -2.15 -38.01
CA SER A 322 12.71 -1.37 -38.27
C SER A 322 13.60 -1.24 -37.03
N ARG A 323 13.02 -0.87 -35.88
CA ARG A 323 13.76 -0.72 -34.62
C ARG A 323 14.26 -2.06 -34.08
N ALA A 324 13.46 -3.12 -34.22
CA ALA A 324 13.89 -4.46 -33.82
C ALA A 324 15.08 -4.97 -34.65
N VAL A 325 15.03 -4.83 -35.99
CA VAL A 325 16.15 -5.20 -36.89
C VAL A 325 17.41 -4.40 -36.54
N GLU A 326 17.28 -3.09 -36.32
CA GLU A 326 18.41 -2.22 -35.96
C GLU A 326 19.08 -2.66 -34.66
N ARG A 327 18.29 -2.98 -33.62
CA ARG A 327 18.81 -3.48 -32.34
C ARG A 327 19.51 -4.83 -32.49
N LEU A 328 18.89 -5.78 -33.20
CA LEU A 328 19.49 -7.09 -33.42
C LEU A 328 20.84 -7.01 -34.15
N LYS A 329 20.98 -6.10 -35.13
CA LYS A 329 22.26 -5.88 -35.87
C LYS A 329 23.43 -5.48 -34.97
N LYS A 330 23.18 -4.86 -33.82
CA LYS A 330 24.24 -4.45 -32.87
C LYS A 330 24.87 -5.65 -32.14
N HIS A 331 24.25 -6.83 -32.20
CA HIS A 331 24.60 -7.98 -31.36
C HIS A 331 24.86 -9.27 -32.19
N GLU A 332 25.29 -9.14 -33.44
CA GLU A 332 25.60 -10.25 -34.37
C GLU A 332 27.06 -10.75 -34.37
#